data_AF-A0A2V2NGS2-F1
#
_entry.id   AF-A0A2V2NGS2-F1
#
_cell.length_a   1.000
_cell.length_b   1.000
_cell.length_c   1.000
_cell.angle_alpha   90.00
_cell.angle_beta   90.00
_cell.angle_gamma   90.00
#
_symmetry.space_group_name_H-M   'P 1'
#
loop_
_entity.id
_entity.type
_entity.pdbx_description
1 polymer ?
#
loop_
_entity_poly.entity_id
_entity_poly.type
_entity_poly.pdbx_seq_one_letter_code
_entity_poly.pdbx_strand_id
1 'polypeptide(L)'
;MNSRLLAHTCNILKREKKQKLSFDTGTGTFTKGLMVSGATSKATAVIDKVSGSTSGYLVLKNVTGTFQNDEALTDTGTGAAVANGVCSDYQNSYGEYEYYWPIDQSSVDCRFYYAGNKGQGKTRVIHETGQMIDLPLSVILPGTVTVASAEYRIDGTSGPFQEVYSIETCYSVSGRSAVDHYEAVLKAVQ
;
A
#
# COMPACT_ATOMS: atom_id res chain seq x y z
N MET A 1 -22.29 4.71 -12.76
CA MET A 1 -21.85 6.10 -13.06
C MET A 1 -21.28 6.21 -14.47
N ASN A 2 -21.48 7.33 -15.16
CA ASN A 2 -20.91 7.60 -16.49
C ASN A 2 -19.40 7.91 -16.36
N SER A 3 -18.56 7.24 -17.17
CA SER A 3 -17.09 7.40 -17.19
C SER A 3 -16.60 8.84 -17.41
N ARG A 4 -17.45 9.71 -17.94
CA ARG A 4 -17.13 11.13 -18.17
C ARG A 4 -16.97 11.96 -16.89
N LEU A 5 -17.36 11.45 -15.72
CA LEU A 5 -17.23 12.16 -14.42
C LEU A 5 -15.94 11.83 -13.67
N LEU A 6 -15.33 10.67 -13.92
CA LEU A 6 -14.07 10.20 -13.34
C LEU A 6 -12.93 10.56 -14.31
N ALA A 7 -12.35 11.74 -14.13
CA ALA A 7 -11.39 12.32 -15.09
C ALA A 7 -9.93 11.99 -14.75
N HIS A 8 -9.68 11.31 -13.63
CA HIS A 8 -8.35 10.99 -13.14
C HIS A 8 -8.21 9.48 -12.94
N THR A 9 -6.98 9.05 -12.73
CA THR A 9 -6.61 7.69 -12.31
C THR A 9 -5.81 7.74 -11.01
N CYS A 10 -5.96 6.69 -10.20
CA CYS A 10 -5.16 6.44 -9.02
C CYS A 10 -4.95 4.94 -8.79
N ASN A 11 -3.98 4.59 -7.95
CA ASN A 11 -3.88 3.27 -7.35
C ASN A 11 -4.42 3.32 -5.91
N ILE A 12 -5.10 2.26 -5.50
CA ILE A 12 -5.50 2.06 -4.11
C ILE A 12 -4.44 1.15 -3.48
N LEU A 13 -3.78 1.65 -2.44
CA LEU A 13 -2.77 0.92 -1.70
C LEU A 13 -3.40 0.36 -0.43
N LYS A 14 -3.23 -0.92 -0.17
CA LYS A 14 -3.73 -1.57 1.06
C LYS A 14 -2.62 -1.68 2.08
N ARG A 15 -2.95 -1.59 3.37
CA ARG A 15 -2.00 -1.82 4.45
C ARG A 15 -1.78 -3.32 4.63
N GLU A 16 -0.53 -3.76 4.47
CA GLU A 16 -0.15 -5.16 4.68
C GLU A 16 0.97 -5.26 5.71
N LYS A 17 0.94 -6.31 6.54
CA LYS A 17 1.99 -6.59 7.53
C LYS A 17 3.20 -7.18 6.83
N LYS A 18 4.40 -6.74 7.20
CA LYS A 18 5.62 -7.43 6.78
C LYS A 18 5.69 -8.80 7.44
N GLN A 19 6.27 -9.77 6.74
CA GLN A 19 6.45 -11.14 7.24
C GLN A 19 7.90 -11.36 7.63
N LYS A 20 8.14 -12.24 8.59
CA LYS A 20 9.45 -12.73 9.00
C LYS A 20 9.62 -14.15 8.49
N LEU A 21 10.76 -14.46 7.89
CA LEU A 21 11.17 -15.82 7.57
C LEU A 21 12.57 -16.06 8.15
N SER A 22 12.69 -16.99 9.09
CA SER A 22 14.00 -17.38 9.62
C SER A 22 14.72 -18.30 8.64
N PHE A 23 16.04 -18.28 8.65
CA PHE A 23 16.87 -19.14 7.82
C PHE A 23 18.13 -19.61 8.56
N ASP A 24 18.71 -20.71 8.10
CA ASP A 24 19.99 -21.23 8.52
C ASP A 24 20.78 -21.79 7.33
N THR A 25 21.93 -22.43 7.62
CA THR A 25 22.82 -23.06 6.63
C THR A 25 23.15 -22.16 5.42
N GLY A 26 23.23 -20.84 5.66
CA GLY A 26 23.46 -19.83 4.65
C GLY A 26 24.82 -19.98 3.96
N THR A 27 24.77 -20.15 2.64
CA THR A 27 25.94 -20.24 1.76
C THR A 27 26.16 -18.97 0.94
N GLY A 28 25.23 -18.02 1.00
CA GLY A 28 25.32 -16.73 0.32
C GLY A 28 24.52 -15.64 1.00
N THR A 29 25.02 -14.40 0.95
CA THR A 29 24.43 -13.26 1.68
C THR A 29 23.21 -12.71 0.95
N PHE A 30 22.05 -12.74 1.60
CA PHE A 30 20.85 -12.10 1.10
C PHE A 30 21.00 -10.57 0.99
N THR A 31 20.38 -9.99 -0.03
CA THR A 31 20.43 -8.55 -0.28
C THR A 31 19.04 -7.91 -0.19
N LYS A 32 18.94 -6.81 0.58
CA LYS A 32 17.72 -6.00 0.65
C LYS A 32 17.32 -5.49 -0.75
N GLY A 33 16.03 -5.55 -1.04
CA GLY A 33 15.42 -5.12 -2.29
C GLY A 33 15.34 -6.23 -3.35
N LEU A 34 16.08 -7.32 -3.19
CA LEU A 34 16.01 -8.45 -4.11
C LEU A 34 14.81 -9.36 -3.80
N MET A 35 14.39 -10.11 -4.82
CA MET A 35 13.34 -11.11 -4.69
C MET A 35 13.97 -12.41 -4.18
N VAL A 36 13.43 -12.98 -3.09
CA VAL A 36 13.75 -14.32 -2.59
C VAL A 36 12.69 -15.31 -3.04
N SER A 37 13.12 -16.52 -3.40
CA SER A 37 12.26 -17.61 -3.85
C SER A 37 12.53 -18.90 -3.08
N GLY A 38 11.49 -19.66 -2.80
CA GLY A 38 11.57 -21.02 -2.25
C GLY A 38 11.66 -22.06 -3.36
N ALA A 39 12.64 -22.94 -3.30
CA ALA A 39 12.88 -23.94 -4.34
C ALA A 39 11.74 -24.97 -4.43
N THR A 40 11.11 -25.32 -3.31
CA THR A 40 10.06 -26.34 -3.23
C THR A 40 8.69 -25.71 -3.35
N SER A 41 8.40 -24.71 -2.51
CA SER A 41 7.10 -24.05 -2.43
C SER A 41 6.78 -23.17 -3.64
N LYS A 42 7.81 -22.72 -4.36
CA LYS A 42 7.72 -21.65 -5.37
C LYS A 42 7.21 -20.33 -4.80
N ALA A 43 7.20 -20.18 -3.47
CA ALA A 43 6.85 -18.94 -2.82
C ALA A 43 7.89 -17.87 -3.19
N THR A 44 7.45 -16.64 -3.38
CA THR A 44 8.34 -15.51 -3.65
C THR A 44 8.02 -14.34 -2.76
N ALA A 45 9.01 -13.51 -2.47
CA ALA A 45 8.84 -12.26 -1.72
C ALA A 45 9.97 -11.28 -2.02
N VAL A 46 9.78 -10.00 -1.68
CA VAL A 46 10.83 -8.98 -1.71
C VAL A 46 11.45 -8.83 -0.33
N ILE A 47 12.78 -8.86 -0.26
CA ILE A 47 13.53 -8.70 0.99
C ILE A 47 13.53 -7.22 1.41
N ASP A 48 12.94 -6.90 2.56
CA ASP A 48 12.94 -5.55 3.12
C ASP A 48 14.07 -5.31 4.13
N LYS A 49 14.47 -6.36 4.84
CA LYS A 49 15.57 -6.33 5.81
C LYS A 49 16.20 -7.72 5.91
N VAL A 50 17.51 -7.73 6.10
CA VAL A 50 18.29 -8.94 6.38
C VAL A 50 18.87 -8.82 7.78
N SER A 51 18.75 -9.88 8.57
CA SER A 51 19.40 -10.00 9.87
C SER A 51 20.15 -11.32 9.92
N GLY A 52 21.46 -11.27 10.18
CA GLY A 52 22.34 -12.44 10.11
C GLY A 52 22.94 -12.64 8.72
N SER A 53 23.82 -13.64 8.60
CA SER A 53 24.52 -13.98 7.36
C SER A 53 24.39 -15.48 7.04
N THR A 54 24.91 -16.35 7.90
CA THR A 54 24.79 -17.81 7.78
C THR A 54 23.50 -18.33 8.42
N SER A 55 23.02 -17.66 9.44
CA SER A 55 21.72 -17.92 10.08
C SER A 55 21.12 -16.61 10.55
N GLY A 56 19.80 -16.53 10.55
CA GLY A 56 19.10 -15.33 11.01
C GLY A 56 17.67 -15.27 10.47
N TYR A 57 17.24 -14.09 10.04
CA TYR A 57 15.92 -13.92 9.45
C TYR A 57 15.87 -12.82 8.39
N LEU A 58 14.92 -12.98 7.48
CA LEU A 58 14.52 -12.00 6.50
C LEU A 58 13.21 -11.35 6.95
N VAL A 59 13.08 -10.05 6.73
CA VAL A 59 11.79 -9.36 6.74
C VAL A 59 11.36 -9.19 5.29
N LEU A 60 10.14 -9.61 4.98
CA LEU A 60 9.62 -9.81 3.65
C LEU A 60 8.39 -8.94 3.38
N LYS A 61 8.26 -8.50 2.13
CA LYS A 61 7.10 -7.80 1.55
C LYS A 61 6.63 -8.52 0.29
N ASN A 62 5.40 -8.29 -0.14
CA ASN A 62 4.83 -8.90 -1.36
C ASN A 62 4.98 -10.42 -1.39
N VAL A 63 4.70 -11.09 -0.27
CA VAL A 63 4.79 -12.57 -0.20
C VAL A 63 3.70 -13.18 -1.06
N THR A 64 4.10 -14.05 -1.98
CA THR A 64 3.18 -14.88 -2.78
C THR A 64 3.48 -16.35 -2.49
N GLY A 65 2.43 -17.17 -2.32
CA GLY A 65 2.58 -18.55 -1.87
C GLY A 65 2.95 -18.66 -0.39
N THR A 66 3.42 -19.83 0.02
CA THR A 66 3.80 -20.12 1.41
C THR A 66 5.13 -20.83 1.45
N PHE A 67 6.15 -20.17 2.00
CA PHE A 67 7.44 -20.80 2.25
C PHE A 67 7.29 -21.98 3.20
N GLN A 68 8.04 -23.04 2.94
CA GLN A 68 8.05 -24.29 3.68
C GLN A 68 9.30 -24.38 4.54
N ASN A 69 9.18 -25.06 5.67
CA ASN A 69 10.35 -25.40 6.49
C ASN A 69 11.30 -26.31 5.70
N ASP A 70 12.60 -26.16 5.95
CA ASP A 70 13.69 -26.94 5.36
C ASP A 70 13.79 -26.85 3.82
N GLU A 71 13.24 -25.81 3.19
CA GLU A 71 13.40 -25.59 1.76
C GLU A 71 14.60 -24.68 1.43
N ALA A 72 15.23 -24.91 0.27
CA ALA A 72 16.28 -24.02 -0.20
C ALA A 72 15.69 -22.65 -0.60
N LEU A 73 16.32 -21.60 -0.12
CA LEU A 73 16.00 -20.21 -0.42
C LEU A 73 17.10 -19.62 -1.29
N THR A 74 16.71 -18.93 -2.36
CA THR A 74 17.63 -18.18 -3.22
C THR A 74 17.08 -16.81 -3.53
N ASP A 75 17.89 -15.76 -3.44
CA ASP A 75 17.53 -14.47 -4.02
C ASP A 75 17.98 -14.32 -5.47
N THR A 76 17.57 -13.24 -6.14
CA THR A 76 17.96 -12.94 -7.53
C THR A 76 19.42 -12.51 -7.69
N GLY A 77 20.22 -12.54 -6.62
CA GLY A 77 21.63 -12.21 -6.59
C GLY A 77 22.45 -13.41 -6.10
N THR A 78 23.09 -13.26 -4.95
CA THR A 78 23.97 -14.28 -4.36
C THR A 78 23.41 -14.90 -3.07
N GLY A 79 22.26 -14.44 -2.58
CA GLY A 79 21.66 -14.91 -1.35
C GLY A 79 21.23 -16.37 -1.46
N ALA A 80 21.68 -17.20 -0.53
CA ALA A 80 21.37 -18.62 -0.50
C ALA A 80 21.40 -19.16 0.93
N ALA A 81 20.34 -19.86 1.34
CA ALA A 81 20.20 -20.47 2.67
C ALA A 81 19.11 -21.54 2.65
N VAL A 82 18.79 -22.12 3.82
CA VAL A 82 17.62 -22.98 4.01
C VAL A 82 16.63 -22.28 4.94
N ALA A 83 15.34 -22.36 4.60
CA ALA A 83 14.26 -21.84 5.42
C ALA A 83 14.17 -22.61 6.74
N ASN A 84 14.15 -21.89 7.86
CA ASN A 84 14.00 -22.45 9.20
C ASN A 84 12.66 -21.99 9.78
N GLY A 85 11.61 -22.70 9.39
CA GLY A 85 10.22 -22.44 9.69
C GLY A 85 9.45 -21.88 8.50
N VAL A 86 8.23 -21.43 8.80
CA VAL A 86 7.34 -20.75 7.85
C VAL A 86 7.30 -19.26 8.15
N CYS A 87 6.73 -18.47 7.24
CA CYS A 87 6.52 -17.05 7.47
C CYS A 87 5.60 -16.79 8.68
N SER A 88 5.91 -15.74 9.44
CA SER A 88 5.06 -15.20 10.50
C SER A 88 4.99 -13.68 10.43
N ASP A 89 3.99 -13.05 11.04
CA ASP A 89 3.96 -11.59 11.16
C ASP A 89 5.26 -11.07 11.81
N TYR A 90 5.87 -10.05 11.20
CA TYR A 90 7.07 -9.43 11.75
C TYR A 90 6.71 -8.34 12.77
N GLN A 91 7.34 -8.41 13.93
CA GLN A 91 7.33 -7.38 14.96
C GLN A 91 8.74 -6.82 15.15
N ASN A 92 8.84 -5.51 15.34
CA ASN A 92 10.10 -4.85 15.67
C ASN A 92 10.53 -5.17 17.12
N SER A 93 11.67 -4.61 17.55
CA SER A 93 12.20 -4.84 18.91
C SER A 93 11.28 -4.36 20.04
N TYR A 94 10.29 -3.53 19.75
CA TYR A 94 9.28 -3.04 20.70
C TYR A 94 7.98 -3.87 20.67
N GLY A 95 7.93 -4.94 19.88
CA GLY A 95 6.73 -5.77 19.71
C GLY A 95 5.68 -5.18 18.76
N GLU A 96 6.01 -4.09 18.07
CA GLU A 96 5.07 -3.44 17.14
C GLU A 96 5.18 -4.05 15.75
N TYR A 97 4.03 -4.26 15.10
CA TYR A 97 4.00 -4.71 13.71
C TYR A 97 4.51 -3.62 12.77
N GLU A 98 5.35 -4.01 11.81
CA GLU A 98 5.71 -3.13 10.71
C GLU A 98 4.83 -3.40 9.48
N TYR A 99 4.44 -2.32 8.80
CA TYR A 99 3.55 -2.36 7.66
C TYR A 99 4.22 -1.83 6.39
N TYR A 100 3.59 -2.12 5.26
CA TYR A 100 3.87 -1.55 3.96
C TYR A 100 2.58 -1.41 3.16
N TRP A 101 2.66 -0.71 2.03
CA TRP A 101 1.48 -0.28 1.26
C TRP A 101 1.60 -0.74 -0.20
N PRO A 102 1.40 -2.03 -0.51
CA PRO A 102 1.35 -2.50 -1.89
C PRO A 102 0.12 -1.98 -2.62
N ILE A 103 0.21 -1.95 -3.95
CA ILE A 103 -0.94 -1.71 -4.82
C ILE A 103 -1.89 -2.91 -4.69
N ASP A 104 -3.11 -2.62 -4.27
CA ASP A 104 -4.21 -3.59 -4.16
C ASP A 104 -5.14 -3.51 -5.38
N GLN A 105 -5.48 -2.29 -5.79
CA GLN A 105 -6.26 -2.03 -6.99
C GLN A 105 -5.54 -0.96 -7.83
N SER A 106 -5.13 -1.32 -9.04
CA SER A 106 -4.39 -0.44 -9.94
C SER A 106 -5.31 0.29 -10.93
N SER A 107 -4.88 1.48 -11.39
CA SER A 107 -5.54 2.20 -12.49
C SER A 107 -7.04 2.42 -12.28
N VAL A 108 -7.43 2.73 -11.05
CA VAL A 108 -8.80 3.02 -10.66
C VAL A 108 -9.18 4.39 -11.21
N ASP A 109 -10.24 4.43 -12.02
CA ASP A 109 -10.86 5.69 -12.43
C ASP A 109 -11.39 6.44 -11.21
N CYS A 110 -10.98 7.69 -11.05
CA CYS A 110 -11.31 8.50 -9.89
C CYS A 110 -11.52 9.98 -10.25
N ARG A 111 -11.94 10.78 -9.27
CA ARG A 111 -11.97 12.24 -9.41
C ARG A 111 -11.48 12.89 -8.13
N PHE A 112 -10.38 13.61 -8.24
CA PHE A 112 -9.84 14.47 -7.19
C PHE A 112 -10.47 15.87 -7.29
N TYR A 113 -10.79 16.47 -6.15
CA TYR A 113 -11.33 17.83 -6.06
C TYR A 113 -11.11 18.40 -4.65
N TYR A 114 -11.18 19.72 -4.52
CA TYR A 114 -11.16 20.40 -3.22
C TYR A 114 -12.60 20.68 -2.78
N ALA A 115 -12.95 20.28 -1.55
CA ALA A 115 -14.32 20.41 -1.05
C ALA A 115 -14.79 21.87 -1.10
N GLY A 116 -15.90 22.16 -1.79
CA GLY A 116 -16.42 23.53 -1.92
C GLY A 116 -15.86 24.35 -3.09
N ASN A 117 -14.91 23.82 -3.88
CA ASN A 117 -14.50 24.43 -5.15
C ASN A 117 -14.53 23.37 -6.25
N LYS A 118 -15.53 23.44 -7.15
CA LYS A 118 -15.70 22.48 -8.27
C LYS A 118 -14.56 22.53 -9.30
N GLY A 119 -13.53 23.34 -9.08
CA GLY A 119 -12.28 23.35 -9.83
C GLY A 119 -11.09 23.57 -8.89
N GLN A 120 -10.15 22.61 -8.88
CA GLN A 120 -8.68 22.62 -8.65
C GLN A 120 -8.03 23.55 -7.59
N GLY A 121 -8.71 24.54 -7.02
CA GLY A 121 -8.15 25.51 -6.09
C GLY A 121 -8.10 24.97 -4.66
N LYS A 122 -6.89 24.97 -4.08
CA LYS A 122 -6.63 24.56 -2.69
C LYS A 122 -7.26 25.50 -1.67
N THR A 123 -7.60 26.72 -2.07
CA THR A 123 -8.11 27.77 -1.18
C THR A 123 -9.44 28.33 -1.65
N ARG A 124 -10.25 28.78 -0.69
CA ARG A 124 -11.40 29.65 -0.92
C ARG A 124 -11.18 30.96 -0.17
N VAL A 125 -11.48 32.08 -0.82
CA VAL A 125 -11.53 33.40 -0.17
C VAL A 125 -12.97 33.68 0.26
N ILE A 126 -13.17 34.07 1.52
CA ILE A 126 -14.44 34.63 1.98
C ILE A 126 -14.42 36.12 1.62
N HIS A 127 -15.27 36.54 0.70
CA HIS A 127 -15.26 37.91 0.17
C HIS A 127 -15.64 38.95 1.24
N GLU A 128 -16.40 38.52 2.25
CA GLU A 128 -16.86 39.37 3.37
C GLU A 128 -15.78 39.61 4.43
N THR A 129 -14.81 38.71 4.57
CA THR A 129 -13.76 38.80 5.61
C THR A 129 -12.34 38.84 5.06
N GLY A 130 -12.16 38.62 3.75
CA GLY A 130 -10.85 38.46 3.11
C GLY A 130 -10.09 37.21 3.55
N GLN A 131 -10.69 36.35 4.38
CA GLN A 131 -10.04 35.17 4.93
C GLN A 131 -9.80 34.11 3.84
N MET A 132 -8.58 33.58 3.80
CA MET A 132 -8.23 32.41 3.00
C MET A 132 -8.44 31.14 3.83
N ILE A 133 -9.20 30.20 3.27
CA ILE A 133 -9.46 28.89 3.89
C ILE A 133 -8.87 27.81 3.00
N ASP A 134 -7.98 26.99 3.57
CA ASP A 134 -7.50 25.77 2.94
C ASP A 134 -8.61 24.73 2.91
N LEU A 135 -8.91 24.23 1.72
CA LEU A 135 -9.94 23.24 1.49
C LEU A 135 -9.31 21.83 1.54
N PRO A 136 -9.96 20.86 2.20
CA PRO A 136 -9.47 19.50 2.20
C PRO A 136 -9.55 18.92 0.77
N LEU A 137 -8.52 18.17 0.39
CA LEU A 137 -8.54 17.36 -0.83
C LEU A 137 -9.51 16.19 -0.61
N SER A 138 -10.32 15.89 -1.60
CA SER A 138 -11.23 14.74 -1.60
C SER A 138 -11.14 13.99 -2.92
N VAL A 139 -11.48 12.71 -2.88
CA VAL A 139 -11.54 11.86 -4.07
C VAL A 139 -12.87 11.12 -4.14
N ILE A 140 -13.47 11.09 -5.32
CA ILE A 140 -14.57 10.20 -5.67
C ILE A 140 -14.00 8.93 -6.28
N LEU A 141 -14.39 7.78 -5.74
CA LEU A 141 -14.02 6.45 -6.21
C LEU A 141 -15.30 5.67 -6.58
N PRO A 142 -15.27 4.79 -7.58
CA PRO A 142 -16.44 4.02 -7.99
C PRO A 142 -16.87 3.03 -6.91
N GLY A 143 -18.17 2.74 -6.79
CA GLY A 143 -18.67 1.78 -5.80
C GLY A 143 -18.19 0.33 -5.97
N THR A 144 -17.44 0.04 -7.04
CA THR A 144 -16.81 -1.27 -7.30
C THR A 144 -15.48 -1.45 -6.58
N VAL A 145 -14.87 -0.39 -6.04
CA VAL A 145 -13.61 -0.52 -5.31
C VAL A 145 -13.82 -0.96 -3.88
N THR A 146 -12.79 -1.57 -3.29
CA THR A 146 -12.71 -1.77 -1.84
C THR A 146 -11.82 -0.68 -1.24
N VAL A 147 -12.36 0.11 -0.30
CA VAL A 147 -11.63 1.21 0.34
C VAL A 147 -12.18 1.49 1.72
N ALA A 148 -11.30 1.83 2.67
CA ALA A 148 -11.63 2.22 4.04
C ALA A 148 -10.56 3.15 4.62
N SER A 149 -10.94 3.96 5.62
CA SER A 149 -9.95 4.75 6.37
C SER A 149 -9.01 3.84 7.17
N ALA A 150 -7.79 4.32 7.44
CA ALA A 150 -6.70 3.64 8.17
C ALA A 150 -6.13 2.32 7.57
N GLU A 151 -6.89 1.61 6.74
CA GLU A 151 -6.46 0.40 6.04
C GLU A 151 -5.97 0.67 4.62
N TYR A 152 -6.38 1.77 4.00
CA TYR A 152 -6.01 2.11 2.64
C TYR A 152 -5.38 3.50 2.51
N ARG A 153 -4.59 3.66 1.46
CA ARG A 153 -4.05 4.92 0.95
C ARG A 153 -4.40 5.07 -0.52
N ILE A 154 -4.39 6.31 -1.01
CA ILE A 154 -4.61 6.63 -2.42
C ILE A 154 -3.29 7.14 -2.98
N ASP A 155 -2.76 6.45 -3.98
CA ASP A 155 -1.63 6.90 -4.79
C ASP A 155 -2.18 7.54 -6.06
N GLY A 156 -2.24 8.86 -6.10
CA GLY A 156 -2.72 9.56 -7.28
C GLY A 156 -1.68 9.47 -8.40
N THR A 157 -2.14 9.19 -9.62
CA THR A 157 -1.26 9.05 -10.79
C THR A 157 -1.50 10.12 -11.85
N SER A 158 -2.35 11.10 -11.55
CA SER A 158 -2.86 12.07 -12.51
C SER A 158 -2.45 13.50 -12.17
N GLY A 159 -1.65 14.12 -13.04
CA GLY A 159 -1.38 15.56 -13.04
C GLY A 159 -0.92 16.11 -11.69
N PRO A 160 -1.60 17.11 -11.11
CA PRO A 160 -1.19 17.76 -9.86
C PRO A 160 -1.44 16.91 -8.60
N PHE A 161 -2.05 15.73 -8.75
CA PHE A 161 -2.36 14.81 -7.65
C PHE A 161 -1.39 13.62 -7.60
N GLN A 162 -0.21 13.73 -8.22
CA GLN A 162 0.81 12.67 -8.25
C GLN A 162 1.56 12.53 -6.92
N GLU A 163 0.86 12.04 -5.91
CA GLU A 163 1.36 11.84 -4.55
C GLU A 163 0.54 10.76 -3.82
N VAL A 164 1.09 10.24 -2.73
CA VAL A 164 0.39 9.30 -1.84
C VAL A 164 -0.36 10.05 -0.74
N TYR A 165 -1.63 9.71 -0.58
CA TYR A 165 -2.54 10.30 0.40
C TYR A 165 -3.04 9.27 1.41
N SER A 166 -3.07 9.65 2.70
CA SER A 166 -3.86 8.94 3.71
C SER A 166 -5.34 9.28 3.56
N ILE A 167 -6.18 8.29 3.83
CA ILE A 167 -7.62 8.47 3.90
C ILE A 167 -7.99 8.80 5.35
N GLU A 168 -8.34 10.05 5.59
CA GLU A 168 -8.77 10.54 6.91
C GLU A 168 -10.20 10.09 7.21
N THR A 169 -11.06 10.14 6.20
CA THR A 169 -12.45 9.69 6.32
C THR A 169 -12.93 9.17 4.97
N CYS A 170 -13.74 8.12 4.99
CA CYS A 170 -14.33 7.54 3.81
C CYS A 170 -15.84 7.39 4.01
N TYR A 171 -16.61 7.99 3.12
CA TYR A 171 -18.06 7.92 3.09
C TYR A 171 -18.47 7.00 1.95
N SER A 172 -19.33 6.01 2.24
CA SER A 172 -20.01 5.26 1.20
C SER A 172 -21.31 5.95 0.86
N VAL A 173 -21.47 6.34 -0.40
CA VAL A 173 -22.72 6.92 -0.91
C VAL A 173 -23.46 5.81 -1.63
N SER A 174 -24.56 5.37 -1.02
CA SER A 174 -25.36 4.25 -1.50
C SER A 174 -26.58 4.73 -2.28
N GLY A 175 -26.87 4.02 -3.36
CA GLY A 175 -28.16 4.08 -4.06
C GLY A 175 -29.15 3.07 -3.48
N ARG A 176 -30.19 2.75 -4.26
CA ARG A 176 -31.29 1.86 -3.82
C ARG A 176 -30.89 0.42 -3.50
N SER A 177 -29.74 -0.07 -3.95
CA SER A 177 -29.35 -1.50 -3.82
C SER A 177 -27.85 -1.77 -3.70
N ALA A 178 -26.99 -0.76 -3.83
CA ALA A 178 -25.53 -0.91 -3.76
C ALA A 178 -24.86 0.43 -3.44
N VAL A 179 -23.58 0.40 -3.06
CA VAL A 179 -22.73 1.58 -3.04
C VAL A 179 -22.58 2.08 -4.47
N ASP A 180 -22.94 3.34 -4.72
CA ASP A 180 -22.77 3.98 -6.03
C ASP A 180 -21.34 4.53 -6.17
N HIS A 181 -20.84 5.19 -5.11
CA HIS A 181 -19.46 5.67 -5.03
C HIS A 181 -18.99 5.83 -3.58
N TYR A 182 -17.68 5.97 -3.43
CA TYR A 182 -17.05 6.41 -2.20
C TYR A 182 -16.56 7.85 -2.35
N GLU A 183 -16.71 8.64 -1.29
CA GLU A 183 -16.09 9.95 -1.15
C GLU A 183 -15.08 9.87 0.00
N ALA A 184 -13.80 10.05 -0.32
CA ALA A 184 -12.72 9.96 0.65
C ALA A 184 -12.02 11.31 0.81
N VAL A 185 -11.88 11.76 2.06
CA VAL A 185 -11.11 12.96 2.43
C VAL A 185 -9.66 12.55 2.60
N LEU A 186 -8.77 13.30 1.97
CA LEU A 186 -7.37 12.96 1.78
C LEU A 186 -6.44 13.92 2.51
N LYS A 187 -5.34 13.38 3.01
CA LYS A 187 -4.20 14.13 3.54
C LYS A 187 -2.91 13.60 2.93
N ALA A 188 -2.03 14.48 2.52
CA ALA A 188 -0.72 14.11 1.97
C ALA A 188 0.10 13.34 3.02
N VAL A 189 0.70 12.23 2.62
CA VAL A 189 1.66 11.48 3.45
C VAL A 189 3.03 12.12 3.23
N GLN A 190 3.52 12.87 4.23
CA GLN A 190 4.89 13.39 4.25
C GLN A 190 5.93 12.29 4.35
#